data_AF-A0A2S2PI32-F1
#
_entry.id   AF-A0A2S2PI32-F1
#
_cell.length_a   1.000
_cell.length_b   1.000
_cell.length_c   1.000
_cell.angle_alpha   90.00
_cell.angle_beta   90.00
_cell.angle_gamma   90.00
#
_symmetry.space_group_name_H-M   'P 1'
#
loop_
_entity.id
_entity.type
_entity.pdbx_description
1 polymer ?
#
loop_
_entity_poly.entity_id
_entity_poly.type
_entity_poly.pdbx_seq_one_letter_code
_entity_poly.pdbx_strand_id
1 'polypeptide(L)'
;LLQIRSPSGYSFLRNNNILPLPCPNSIRAHLLAVEIGCGFDKNFFQLLKKKFMNKSEQEKQGVLVLDEVFLRESVSVNSRTLSYIGLEDYGGEIITDNSQKEKAN
;
A
#
# COMPACT_ATOMS: atom_id res chain seq x y z
N LEU A 1 -15.21 4.58 -1.05
CA LEU A 1 -15.14 5.09 0.34
C LEU A 1 -16.09 4.39 1.32
N LEU A 2 -17.39 4.26 1.00
CA LEU A 2 -18.39 3.76 1.95
C LEU A 2 -18.05 2.37 2.53
N GLN A 3 -17.64 1.41 1.69
CA GLN A 3 -17.19 0.07 2.11
C GLN A 3 -15.97 0.08 3.05
N ILE A 4 -15.07 1.05 2.91
CA ILE A 4 -13.85 1.16 3.74
C ILE A 4 -14.22 1.75 5.11
N ARG A 5 -15.11 2.75 5.14
CA ARG A 5 -15.51 3.44 6.37
C ARG A 5 -16.52 2.65 7.21
N SER A 6 -17.45 1.95 6.56
CA SER A 6 -18.47 1.14 7.24
C SER A 6 -18.91 -0.02 6.34
N PRO A 7 -18.25 -1.20 6.45
CA PRO A 7 -18.65 -2.40 5.70
C PRO A 7 -20.08 -2.87 6.03
N SER A 8 -20.50 -2.71 7.29
CA SER A 8 -21.86 -3.06 7.75
C SER A 8 -22.90 -2.13 7.15
N GLY A 9 -22.68 -0.81 7.20
CA GLY A 9 -23.56 0.18 6.58
C GLY A 9 -23.65 0.01 5.06
N TYR A 10 -22.53 -0.27 4.40
CA TYR A 10 -22.51 -0.61 2.97
C TYR A 10 -23.38 -1.82 2.65
N SER A 11 -23.21 -2.90 3.42
CA SER A 11 -23.96 -4.15 3.22
C SER A 11 -25.46 -3.94 3.48
N PHE A 12 -25.82 -3.18 4.51
CA PHE A 12 -27.20 -2.83 4.80
C PHE A 12 -27.85 -2.07 3.64
N LEU A 13 -27.21 -0.99 3.15
CA LEU A 13 -27.74 -0.18 2.06
C LEU A 13 -27.90 -0.97 0.77
N ARG A 14 -26.95 -1.86 0.49
CA ARG A 14 -26.99 -2.75 -0.67
C ARG A 14 -28.08 -3.82 -0.55
N ASN A 15 -28.15 -4.53 0.57
CA ASN A 15 -29.05 -5.68 0.75
C ASN A 15 -30.51 -5.25 0.84
N ASN A 16 -30.78 -4.06 1.39
CA ASN A 16 -32.12 -3.47 1.41
C ASN A 16 -32.46 -2.72 0.12
N ASN A 17 -31.62 -2.79 -0.93
CA ASN A 17 -31.79 -2.11 -2.20
C ASN A 17 -32.05 -0.59 -2.08
N ILE A 18 -31.51 0.05 -1.04
CA ILE A 18 -31.66 1.49 -0.81
C ILE A 18 -30.81 2.27 -1.81
N LEU A 19 -29.61 1.76 -2.11
CA LEU A 19 -28.70 2.32 -3.12
C LEU A 19 -28.19 1.23 -4.06
N PRO A 20 -28.03 1.51 -5.36
CA PRO A 20 -27.46 0.58 -6.32
C PRO A 20 -25.93 0.50 -6.11
N LEU A 21 -25.51 -0.35 -5.18
CA LEU A 21 -24.11 -0.52 -4.80
C LEU A 21 -23.51 -1.79 -5.43
N PRO A 22 -22.26 -1.74 -5.93
CA PRO A 22 -21.58 -2.91 -6.47
C PRO A 22 -21.43 -4.01 -5.41
N CYS A 23 -21.20 -5.26 -5.83
CA CYS A 23 -20.92 -6.30 -4.84
C CYS A 23 -19.54 -6.06 -4.18
N PRO A 24 -19.36 -6.47 -2.91
CA PRO A 24 -18.06 -6.35 -2.23
C PRO A 24 -16.91 -7.00 -3.00
N ASN A 25 -17.18 -8.08 -3.74
CA ASN A 25 -16.19 -8.76 -4.56
C ASN A 25 -15.71 -7.90 -5.74
N SER A 26 -16.60 -7.16 -6.42
CA SER A 26 -16.22 -6.20 -7.45
C SER A 26 -15.34 -5.08 -6.88
N ILE A 27 -15.68 -4.57 -5.69
CA ILE A 27 -14.84 -3.57 -5.01
C ILE A 27 -13.46 -4.16 -4.72
N ARG A 28 -13.38 -5.37 -4.17
CA ARG A 28 -12.10 -6.04 -3.92
C ARG A 28 -11.30 -6.22 -5.21
N ALA A 29 -11.93 -6.65 -6.29
CA ALA A 29 -11.26 -6.81 -7.58
C ALA A 29 -10.66 -5.48 -8.09
N HIS A 30 -11.39 -4.37 -7.96
CA HIS A 30 -10.88 -3.05 -8.33
C HIS A 30 -9.73 -2.59 -7.43
N LEU A 31 -9.82 -2.82 -6.12
CA LEU A 31 -8.75 -2.48 -5.19
C LEU A 31 -7.48 -3.31 -5.45
N LEU A 32 -7.67 -4.58 -5.79
CA LEU A 32 -6.59 -5.51 -6.14
C LEU A 32 -5.94 -5.21 -7.50
N ALA A 33 -6.56 -4.38 -8.35
CA ALA A 33 -5.94 -3.93 -9.60
C ALA A 33 -4.91 -2.82 -9.37
N VAL A 34 -4.91 -2.19 -8.19
CA VAL A 34 -3.88 -1.23 -7.81
C VAL A 34 -2.67 -2.03 -7.31
N GLU A 35 -1.53 -1.85 -7.98
CA GLU A 35 -0.26 -2.43 -7.53
C GLU A 35 0.18 -1.73 -6.25
N ILE A 36 0.21 -2.47 -5.15
CA ILE A 36 0.68 -2.00 -3.85
C ILE A 36 1.93 -2.82 -3.52
N GLY A 37 3.09 -2.19 -3.63
CA GLY A 37 4.39 -2.76 -3.24
C GLY A 37 5.05 -1.91 -2.16
N CYS A 38 6.18 -2.40 -1.63
CA CYS A 38 7.03 -1.60 -0.76
C CYS A 38 7.73 -0.49 -1.55
N GLY A 39 7.97 0.65 -0.88
CA GLY A 39 8.63 1.80 -1.48
C GLY A 39 7.68 2.82 -2.10
N PHE A 40 8.18 3.52 -3.11
CA PHE A 40 7.57 4.72 -3.66
C PHE A 40 6.84 4.45 -4.98
N ASP A 41 5.52 4.67 -5.00
CA ASP A 41 4.73 4.58 -6.24
C ASP A 41 4.96 5.80 -7.15
N LYS A 42 5.58 5.56 -8.31
CA LYS A 42 5.83 6.59 -9.33
C LYS A 42 4.54 7.20 -9.86
N ASN A 43 3.48 6.40 -10.01
CA ASN A 43 2.19 6.88 -10.51
C ASN A 43 1.57 7.83 -9.48
N PHE A 44 1.61 7.49 -8.20
CA PHE A 44 1.21 8.39 -7.12
C PHE A 44 1.91 9.76 -7.21
N PHE A 45 3.24 9.80 -7.39
CA PHE A 45 3.95 11.08 -7.52
C PHE A 45 3.55 11.90 -8.75
N GLN A 46 3.19 11.25 -9.86
CA GLN A 46 2.65 11.96 -11.02
C GLN A 46 1.27 12.57 -10.74
N LEU A 47 0.39 11.84 -10.04
CA LEU A 47 -0.89 12.37 -9.58
C LEU A 47 -0.71 13.50 -8.57
N LEU A 48 0.23 13.34 -7.63
CA LEU A 48 0.58 14.36 -6.66
C LEU A 48 1.05 15.62 -7.37
N LYS A 49 1.97 15.51 -8.34
CA LYS A 49 2.43 16.64 -9.15
C LYS A 49 1.25 17.37 -9.81
N LYS A 50 0.33 16.64 -10.45
CA LYS A 50 -0.89 17.21 -11.06
C LYS A 50 -1.73 18.00 -10.05
N LYS A 51 -1.91 17.47 -8.83
CA LYS A 51 -2.66 18.13 -7.75
C LYS A 51 -2.01 19.45 -7.30
N PHE A 52 -0.69 19.56 -7.34
CA PHE A 52 0.06 20.73 -6.91
C PHE A 52 0.40 21.72 -8.04
N MET A 53 0.06 21.43 -9.31
CA MET A 53 0.33 22.33 -10.44
C MET A 53 -0.31 23.71 -10.27
N ASN A 54 -1.53 23.78 -9.73
CA ASN A 54 -2.30 25.01 -9.59
C ASN A 54 -2.14 25.69 -8.21
N LYS A 55 -1.21 25.20 -7.38
CA LYS A 55 -0.97 25.76 -6.04
C LYS A 55 0.14 26.80 -6.08
N SER A 56 0.04 27.80 -5.20
CA SER A 56 1.11 28.76 -4.96
C SER A 56 2.34 28.08 -4.35
N GLU A 57 3.51 28.72 -4.43
CA GLU A 57 4.75 28.19 -3.83
C GLU A 57 4.64 28.02 -2.31
N GLN A 58 3.92 28.92 -1.64
CA GLN A 58 3.67 28.84 -0.21
C GLN A 58 2.84 27.60 0.16
N GLU A 59 1.86 27.23 -0.67
CA GLU A 59 1.02 26.05 -0.45
C GLU A 59 1.69 24.71 -0.84
N LYS A 60 2.82 24.77 -1.54
CA LYS A 60 3.66 23.59 -1.85
C LYS A 60 4.60 23.24 -0.69
N GLN A 61 4.85 24.17 0.22
CA GLN A 61 5.68 23.94 1.39
C GLN A 61 4.97 22.98 2.36
N GLY A 62 5.69 21.96 2.80
CA GLY A 62 5.20 20.96 3.74
C GLY A 62 6.34 20.24 4.42
N VAL A 63 6.02 19.53 5.50
CA VAL A 63 6.99 18.75 6.28
C VAL A 63 6.65 17.28 6.11
N LEU A 64 7.66 16.45 5.82
CA LEU A 64 7.54 15.00 5.85
C LEU A 64 7.93 14.53 7.25
N VAL A 65 6.94 14.05 8.01
CA VAL A 65 7.15 13.43 9.32
C VAL A 65 6.98 11.93 9.15
N LEU A 66 7.98 11.17 9.58
CA LEU A 66 8.02 9.72 9.49
C LEU A 66 8.20 9.15 10.89
N ASP A 67 7.52 8.05 11.16
CA ASP A 67 7.64 7.26 12.38
C ASP A 67 7.43 5.79 12.03
N GLU A 68 7.96 4.89 12.85
CA GLU A 68 7.87 3.45 12.66
C GLU A 68 6.79 2.86 13.57
N VAL A 69 6.17 1.77 13.12
CA VAL A 69 5.15 1.05 13.90
C VAL A 69 5.57 -0.40 14.09
N PHE A 70 5.44 -0.91 15.31
CA PHE A 70 5.70 -2.31 15.60
C PHE A 70 4.59 -3.19 15.01
N LEU A 71 4.99 -4.19 14.22
CA LEU A 71 4.11 -5.18 13.63
C LEU A 71 4.31 -6.55 14.28
N ARG A 72 3.26 -7.37 14.31
CA ARG A 72 3.36 -8.76 14.76
C ARG A 72 4.08 -9.59 13.70
N GLU A 73 5.10 -10.31 14.11
CA GLU A 73 5.80 -11.27 13.25
C GLU A 73 4.85 -12.35 12.74
N SER A 74 4.75 -12.48 11.43
CA SER A 74 3.95 -13.51 10.76
C SER A 74 4.43 -13.71 9.33
N VAL A 75 4.19 -14.91 8.80
CA VAL A 75 4.40 -15.25 7.39
C VAL A 75 3.08 -15.78 6.84
N SER A 76 2.69 -15.30 5.66
CA SER A 76 1.46 -15.66 4.96
C SER A 76 1.74 -15.94 3.49
N VAL A 77 0.86 -16.69 2.84
CA VAL A 77 0.99 -16.98 1.40
C VAL A 77 0.01 -16.09 0.63
N ASN A 78 0.52 -15.35 -0.34
CA ASN A 78 -0.30 -14.67 -1.33
C ASN A 78 -0.58 -15.64 -2.48
N SER A 79 -1.78 -16.20 -2.50
CA SER A 79 -2.21 -17.16 -3.51
C SER A 79 -2.31 -16.59 -4.93
N ARG A 80 -2.33 -15.26 -5.11
CA ARG A 80 -2.42 -14.61 -6.42
C ARG A 80 -1.05 -14.46 -7.08
N THR A 81 -0.05 -14.05 -6.31
CA THR A 81 1.33 -13.89 -6.78
C THR A 81 2.15 -15.16 -6.57
N LEU A 82 1.60 -16.16 -5.86
CA LEU A 82 2.29 -17.38 -5.42
C LEU A 82 3.57 -17.06 -4.64
N SER A 83 3.54 -15.98 -3.85
CA SER A 83 4.67 -15.50 -3.06
C SER A 83 4.37 -15.58 -1.57
N TYR A 84 5.41 -15.69 -0.75
CA TYR A 84 5.31 -15.50 0.70
C TYR A 84 5.34 -14.01 1.02
N ILE A 85 4.48 -13.58 1.95
CA ILE A 85 4.45 -12.25 2.53
C ILE A 85 4.77 -12.42 4.01
N GLY A 86 5.86 -11.80 4.47
CA GLY A 86 6.23 -11.75 5.88
C GLY A 86 6.75 -10.37 6.26
N LEU A 87 7.22 -10.24 7.50
CA LEU A 87 8.05 -9.10 7.86
C LEU A 87 9.38 -9.24 7.12
N GLU A 88 9.76 -8.16 6.43
CA GLU A 88 11.04 -8.06 5.74
C GLU A 88 11.82 -6.94 6.44
N ASP A 89 12.94 -7.30 7.06
CA ASP A 89 13.82 -6.32 7.67
C ASP A 89 14.57 -5.61 6.53
N TYR A 90 14.32 -4.31 6.37
CA TYR A 90 14.94 -3.44 5.36
C TYR A 90 14.64 -3.69 3.86
N GLY A 91 13.70 -4.56 3.50
CA GLY A 91 13.18 -4.65 2.12
C GLY A 91 14.24 -5.02 1.06
N GLY A 92 14.46 -6.33 0.85
CA GLY A 92 15.42 -6.87 -0.10
C GLY A 92 16.84 -7.04 0.45
N GLU A 93 17.54 -8.07 -0.03
CA GLU A 93 18.96 -8.27 0.24
C GLU A 93 19.73 -7.02 -0.20
N ILE A 94 20.33 -6.30 0.76
CA ILE A 94 21.49 -5.48 0.45
C ILE A 94 22.47 -6.45 -0.21
N ILE A 95 22.71 -6.30 -1.51
CA ILE A 95 23.83 -6.96 -2.19
C ILE A 95 25.08 -6.45 -1.50
N THR A 96 25.46 -7.13 -0.44
CA THR A 96 26.81 -7.07 0.09
C THR A 96 27.58 -7.84 -0.95
N ASP A 97 28.25 -7.10 -1.83
CA ASP A 97 29.32 -7.66 -2.65
C ASP A 97 30.26 -8.39 -1.66
N ASN A 98 30.11 -9.71 -1.59
CA ASN A 98 30.97 -10.61 -0.81
C ASN A 98 32.33 -10.74 -1.49
N SER A 99 32.91 -9.61 -1.86
CA SER A 99 34.23 -9.47 -2.45
C SER A 99 35.09 -8.59 -1.55
N GLN A 100 35.13 -8.88 -0.24
CA GLN A 100 36.32 -8.70 0.63
C GLN A 100 36.00 -8.95 2.12
N LYS A 101 36.60 -10.02 2.67
CA LYS A 101 37.04 -10.27 4.06
C LYS A 101 37.08 -11.80 4.26
N GLU A 102 38.09 -12.48 3.72
CA GLU A 102 39.34 -12.81 4.42
C GLU A 102 39.22 -13.03 5.95
N LYS A 103 39.44 -14.30 6.32
CA LYS A 103 40.19 -14.82 7.48
C LYS A 103 39.74 -14.37 8.89
N ALA A 104 39.17 -15.32 9.64
CA ALA A 104 39.66 -15.69 10.98
C ALA A 104 38.96 -16.97 11.49
N ASN A 105 39.82 -17.97 11.76
CA ASN A 105 39.65 -19.24 12.52
C ASN A 105 38.69 -20.31 12.00
#